data_AF-D0U4Q1-F1
#
_entry.id   AF-D0U4Q1-F1
#
_cell.length_a   1.000
_cell.length_b   1.000
_cell.length_c   1.000
_cell.angle_alpha   90.00
_cell.angle_beta   90.00
_cell.angle_gamma   90.00
#
_symmetry.space_group_name_H-M   'P 1'
#
loop_
_entity.id
_entity.type
_entity.pdbx_description
1 polymer ?
#
loop_
_entity_poly.entity_id
_entity_poly.type
_entity_poly.pdbx_seq_one_letter_code
_entity_poly.pdbx_strand_id
1 'polypeptide(L)'
;MSIEKITAYPEITNTVIEGDDVVSVTQGDYDTDKVTAHIKTSIAMVRRYEEKGYYTLEKPAFVGEVITAFTDLEVNKKDVIRANNFMDIQGYQECNRVWQLPDEMKVQVSQMLYGFYITYDTDNWEDFSVEPIEN
;
A
#
# COMPACT_ATOMS: atom_id res chain seq x y z
N MET A 1 4.23 -21.76 -12.67
CA MET A 1 5.08 -20.96 -11.77
C MET A 1 5.32 -19.62 -12.43
N SER A 2 4.35 -18.73 -12.25
CA SER A 2 4.48 -17.33 -12.65
C SER A 2 4.75 -16.53 -11.37
N ILE A 3 6.02 -16.14 -11.19
CA ILE A 3 6.46 -15.33 -10.06
C ILE A 3 6.31 -13.86 -10.44
N GLU A 4 5.67 -13.09 -9.57
CA GLU A 4 5.50 -11.64 -9.73
C GLU A 4 6.19 -10.88 -8.60
N LYS A 5 6.64 -9.66 -8.91
CA LYS A 5 7.25 -8.73 -7.97
C LYS A 5 6.52 -7.40 -8.04
N ILE A 6 6.10 -6.90 -6.88
CA ILE A 6 5.43 -5.61 -6.75
C ILE A 6 6.12 -4.75 -5.70
N THR A 7 5.73 -3.48 -5.67
CA THR A 7 6.16 -2.51 -4.67
C THR A 7 4.95 -2.12 -3.82
N ALA A 8 5.11 -2.12 -2.50
CA ALA A 8 4.08 -1.71 -1.55
C ALA A 8 4.62 -0.68 -0.55
N TYR A 9 3.76 0.25 -0.13
CA TYR A 9 4.15 1.36 0.75
C TYR A 9 3.13 1.49 1.90
N PRO A 10 3.56 1.49 3.16
CA PRO A 10 2.65 1.73 4.27
C PRO A 10 1.85 3.04 4.10
N GLU A 11 0.61 3.05 4.60
CA GLU A 11 -0.30 4.21 4.52
C GLU A 11 0.37 5.48 5.07
N ILE A 12 0.19 6.61 4.39
CA ILE A 12 0.64 7.90 4.88
C ILE A 12 -0.38 8.42 5.89
N THR A 13 0.09 8.71 7.10
CA THR A 13 -0.76 9.23 8.19
C THR A 13 -0.68 10.74 8.31
N ASN A 14 0.49 11.32 8.02
CA ASN A 14 0.73 12.76 8.11
C ASN A 14 1.71 13.23 7.04
N THR A 15 1.47 14.41 6.47
CA THR A 15 2.39 15.13 5.58
C THR A 15 2.47 16.58 6.01
N VAL A 16 3.69 17.11 6.19
CA VAL A 16 3.91 18.52 6.56
C VAL A 16 4.55 19.24 5.39
N ILE A 17 3.95 20.37 5.01
CA ILE A 17 4.38 21.23 3.90
C ILE A 17 4.73 22.61 4.45
N GLU A 18 5.89 23.13 4.04
CA GLU A 18 6.33 24.50 4.37
C GLU A 18 6.62 25.24 3.07
N GLY A 19 5.74 26.18 2.70
CA GLY A 19 5.83 26.84 1.39
C GLY A 19 5.58 25.84 0.25
N ASP A 20 6.58 25.66 -0.61
CA ASP A 20 6.53 24.74 -1.76
C ASP A 20 7.23 23.40 -1.48
N ASP A 21 7.77 23.20 -0.28
CA ASP A 21 8.56 22.03 0.10
C ASP A 21 7.80 21.07 1.02
N VAL A 22 7.89 19.78 0.74
CA VAL A 22 7.45 18.70 1.62
C VAL A 22 8.56 18.42 2.62
N VAL A 23 8.35 18.84 3.87
CA VAL A 23 9.39 18.76 4.91
C VAL A 23 9.34 17.47 5.72
N SER A 24 8.18 16.81 5.79
CA SER A 24 8.07 15.49 6.42
C SER A 24 6.89 14.68 5.90
N VAL A 25 7.10 13.37 5.83
CA VAL A 25 6.09 12.35 5.54
C VAL A 25 6.17 11.29 6.63
N THR A 26 5.04 11.02 7.30
CA THR A 26 4.93 9.97 8.31
C THR A 26 4.05 8.87 7.79
N GLN A 27 4.60 7.66 7.72
CA GLN A 27 3.88 6.45 7.34
C GLN A 27 3.51 5.62 8.56
N GLY A 28 2.54 4.71 8.40
CA GLY A 28 2.23 3.71 9.41
C GLY A 28 3.47 2.89 9.79
N ASP A 29 3.57 2.52 11.07
CA ASP A 29 4.71 1.76 11.62
C ASP A 29 4.68 0.30 11.15
N TYR A 30 5.31 0.06 10.00
CA TYR A 30 5.47 -1.25 9.38
C TYR A 30 6.95 -1.63 9.24
N ASP A 31 7.26 -2.84 9.68
CA ASP A 31 8.50 -3.55 9.40
C ASP A 31 8.20 -4.81 8.56
N THR A 32 9.23 -5.52 8.14
CA THR A 32 9.11 -6.75 7.33
C THR A 32 8.24 -7.81 8.01
N ASP A 33 8.29 -7.93 9.33
CA ASP A 33 7.54 -8.93 10.09
C ASP A 33 6.05 -8.60 10.11
N LYS A 34 5.70 -7.33 10.33
CA LYS A 34 4.32 -6.83 10.30
C LYS A 34 3.71 -6.95 8.90
N VAL A 35 4.47 -6.63 7.85
CA VAL A 35 4.02 -6.81 6.46
C VAL A 35 3.79 -8.30 6.17
N THR A 36 4.72 -9.17 6.56
CA THR A 36 4.61 -10.62 6.38
C THR A 36 3.38 -11.18 7.12
N ALA A 37 3.16 -10.77 8.37
CA ALA A 37 2.02 -11.20 9.17
C ALA A 37 0.69 -10.75 8.57
N HIS A 38 0.64 -9.53 8.02
CA HIS A 38 -0.53 -9.02 7.33
C HIS A 38 -0.85 -9.86 6.09
N ILE A 39 0.11 -10.08 5.20
CA ILE A 39 -0.08 -10.88 3.97
C ILE A 39 -0.59 -12.28 4.32
N LYS A 40 0.02 -12.96 5.30
CA LYS A 40 -0.43 -14.28 5.77
C LYS A 40 -1.89 -14.27 6.26
N THR A 41 -2.26 -13.25 7.03
CA THR A 41 -3.63 -13.11 7.56
C THR A 41 -4.63 -12.92 6.43
N SER A 42 -4.30 -12.08 5.46
CA SER A 42 -5.12 -11.80 4.29
C SER A 42 -5.27 -13.03 3.38
N ILE A 43 -4.20 -13.79 3.12
CA ILE A 43 -4.26 -15.08 2.40
C ILE A 43 -5.21 -16.04 3.12
N ALA A 44 -5.04 -16.23 4.43
CA ALA A 44 -5.88 -17.14 5.21
C ALA A 44 -7.37 -16.75 5.18
N MET A 45 -7.66 -15.46 5.17
CA MET A 45 -9.03 -14.96 5.01
C MET A 45 -9.60 -15.32 3.63
N VAL A 46 -8.83 -15.10 2.54
CA VAL A 46 -9.28 -15.48 1.19
C VAL A 46 -9.56 -16.97 1.11
N ARG A 47 -8.63 -17.83 1.57
CA ARG A 47 -8.81 -19.30 1.59
C ARG A 47 -10.11 -19.72 2.30
N ARG A 48 -10.43 -19.09 3.44
CA ARG A 48 -11.70 -19.32 4.16
C ARG A 48 -12.94 -18.91 3.36
N TYR A 49 -12.87 -17.88 2.53
CA TYR A 49 -13.96 -17.52 1.63
C TYR A 49 -14.08 -18.52 0.47
N GLU A 50 -12.96 -18.99 -0.07
CA GLU A 50 -12.95 -20.02 -1.11
C GLU A 50 -13.61 -21.32 -0.63
N GLU A 51 -13.26 -21.80 0.57
CA GLU A 51 -13.85 -22.99 1.20
C GLU A 51 -15.36 -22.90 1.38
N LYS A 52 -15.89 -21.68 1.58
CA LYS A 52 -17.32 -21.42 1.77
C LYS A 52 -18.06 -21.17 0.45
N GLY A 53 -17.36 -21.13 -0.69
CA GLY A 53 -17.92 -20.73 -1.98
C GLY A 53 -18.48 -19.31 -1.97
N TYR A 54 -18.01 -18.45 -1.07
CA TYR A 54 -18.56 -17.11 -0.86
C TYR A 54 -17.74 -16.09 -1.64
N TYR A 55 -18.16 -15.84 -2.87
CA TYR A 55 -17.73 -14.69 -3.65
C TYR A 55 -18.97 -13.93 -4.07
N THR A 56 -19.13 -12.71 -3.58
CA THR A 56 -20.32 -11.89 -3.88
C THR A 56 -20.39 -11.46 -5.34
N LEU A 57 -19.24 -11.32 -6.01
CA LEU A 57 -19.14 -10.83 -7.41
C LEU A 57 -18.03 -11.53 -8.21
N GLU A 58 -16.80 -11.63 -7.69
CA GLU A 58 -15.65 -12.24 -8.38
C GLU A 58 -14.69 -12.90 -7.38
N LYS A 59 -13.83 -13.80 -7.87
CA LYS A 59 -12.76 -14.40 -7.09
C LYS A 59 -11.74 -13.32 -6.66
N PRO A 60 -11.30 -13.26 -5.39
CA PRO A 60 -10.30 -12.29 -4.94
C PRO A 60 -9.01 -12.42 -5.75
N ALA A 61 -8.40 -11.29 -6.10
CA ALA A 61 -7.07 -11.20 -6.66
C ALA A 61 -6.04 -10.97 -5.54
N PHE A 62 -4.84 -11.52 -5.69
CA PHE A 62 -3.80 -11.36 -4.67
C PHE A 62 -3.42 -9.88 -4.47
N VAL A 63 -3.14 -9.18 -5.57
CA VAL A 63 -2.78 -7.76 -5.51
C VAL A 63 -3.95 -6.89 -5.02
N GLY A 64 -5.17 -7.20 -5.45
CA GLY A 64 -6.38 -6.40 -5.21
C GLY A 64 -7.01 -6.60 -3.83
N GLU A 65 -6.80 -7.73 -3.15
CA GLU A 65 -7.47 -8.02 -1.88
C GLU A 65 -6.51 -8.45 -0.75
N VAL A 66 -5.25 -8.81 -1.06
CA VAL A 66 -4.26 -9.26 -0.06
C VAL A 66 -3.21 -8.17 0.24
N ILE A 67 -2.91 -7.31 -0.73
CA ILE A 67 -1.83 -6.32 -0.65
C ILE A 67 -2.36 -4.89 -0.47
N THR A 68 -3.49 -4.57 -1.11
CA THR A 68 -4.09 -3.22 -1.23
C THR A 68 -4.53 -2.57 0.08
N ALA A 69 -4.34 -3.20 1.23
CA ALA A 69 -4.38 -2.51 2.50
C ALA A 69 -3.16 -1.57 2.71
N PHE A 70 -2.13 -1.65 1.85
CA PHE A 70 -0.87 -0.90 1.97
C PHE A 70 -0.48 -0.09 0.73
N THR A 71 -1.36 0.74 0.18
CA THR A 71 -0.94 1.57 -0.96
C THR A 71 -1.60 2.95 -0.97
N ASP A 72 -0.85 3.97 -0.54
CA ASP A 72 -1.17 5.36 -0.88
C ASP A 72 -0.58 5.81 -2.22
N LEU A 73 0.26 5.02 -2.91
CA LEU A 73 0.92 5.48 -4.13
C LEU A 73 1.08 4.39 -5.21
N GLU A 74 0.17 4.40 -6.19
CA GLU A 74 0.55 4.52 -7.60
C GLU A 74 -0.29 5.64 -8.22
N VAL A 75 0.30 6.82 -8.48
CA VAL A 75 -0.38 7.99 -9.08
C VAL A 75 -0.80 7.74 -10.54
N ASN A 76 -0.77 6.51 -11.06
CA ASN A 76 -1.12 6.25 -12.45
C ASN A 76 -1.75 4.88 -12.77
N LYS A 77 -2.22 4.11 -11.79
CA LYS A 77 -2.99 2.89 -12.08
C LYS A 77 -4.21 2.75 -11.19
N LYS A 78 -5.21 2.12 -11.78
CA LYS A 78 -6.62 2.15 -11.41
C LYS A 78 -7.00 1.13 -10.31
N ASP A 79 -6.10 0.84 -9.37
CA ASP A 79 -6.29 -0.23 -8.39
C ASP A 79 -6.05 0.32 -6.96
N VAL A 80 -7.13 0.70 -6.26
CA VAL A 80 -7.05 1.34 -4.93
C VAL A 80 -8.10 0.75 -3.99
N ILE A 81 -7.67 0.23 -2.82
CA ILE A 81 -8.54 0.02 -1.66
C ILE A 81 -8.27 1.09 -0.62
N ARG A 82 -9.35 1.76 -0.22
CA ARG A 82 -9.36 2.85 0.76
C ARG A 82 -9.27 2.30 2.18
N ALA A 83 -8.42 2.89 3.02
CA ALA A 83 -8.75 3.11 4.41
C ALA A 83 -9.41 4.49 4.54
N ASN A 84 -10.59 4.55 5.17
CA ASN A 84 -11.24 5.81 5.57
C ASN A 84 -10.54 6.43 6.80
N ASN A 85 -9.22 6.24 6.94
CA ASN A 85 -8.45 6.92 7.97
C ASN A 85 -8.12 8.33 7.45
N PHE A 86 -8.23 9.31 8.34
CA PHE A 86 -7.89 10.70 8.04
C PHE A 86 -6.37 10.80 7.88
N MET A 87 -5.92 11.18 6.70
CA MET A 87 -4.56 11.67 6.49
C MET A 87 -4.54 13.13 6.92
N ASP A 88 -3.58 13.52 7.75
CA ASP A 88 -3.37 14.93 8.09
C ASP A 88 -2.40 15.56 7.08
N ILE A 89 -2.79 16.70 6.49
CA ILE A 89 -1.94 17.48 5.59
C ILE A 89 -1.84 18.89 6.16
N GLN A 90 -0.66 19.19 6.69
CA GLN A 90 -0.37 20.48 7.30
C GLN A 90 0.30 21.40 6.28
N GLY A 91 -0.09 22.68 6.28
CA GLY A 91 0.49 23.70 5.38
C GLY A 91 -0.18 23.82 4.00
N TYR A 92 -1.13 22.93 3.67
CA TYR A 92 -1.86 22.98 2.39
C TYR A 92 -3.35 22.62 2.56
N GLN A 93 -4.13 23.62 3.00
CA GLN A 93 -5.50 23.45 3.53
C GLN A 93 -6.55 22.92 2.52
N GLU A 94 -6.26 22.94 1.22
CA GLU A 94 -7.19 22.48 0.19
C GLU A 94 -7.12 20.97 -0.05
N CYS A 95 -6.11 20.28 0.50
CA CYS A 95 -5.88 18.86 0.29
C CYS A 95 -6.12 18.06 1.56
N ASN A 96 -6.85 16.95 1.43
CA ASN A 96 -7.04 15.97 2.50
C ASN A 96 -6.32 14.65 2.20
N ARG A 97 -5.67 14.54 1.03
CA ARG A 97 -4.94 13.36 0.55
C ARG A 97 -3.75 13.78 -0.31
N VAL A 98 -2.64 13.05 -0.24
CA VAL A 98 -1.41 13.31 -1.02
C VAL A 98 -1.67 13.36 -2.53
N TRP A 99 -2.57 12.53 -3.06
CA TRP A 99 -2.89 12.53 -4.50
C TRP A 99 -3.56 13.83 -4.97
N GLN A 100 -4.07 14.66 -4.05
CA GLN A 100 -4.65 15.97 -4.35
C GLN A 100 -3.60 17.10 -4.39
N LEU A 101 -2.38 16.86 -3.91
CA LEU A 101 -1.30 17.85 -3.94
C LEU A 101 -0.90 18.21 -5.38
N PRO A 102 -0.16 19.31 -5.60
CA PRO A 102 0.55 19.55 -6.85
C PRO A 102 1.51 18.40 -7.23
N ASP A 103 1.72 18.18 -8.52
CA ASP A 103 2.53 17.05 -9.01
C ASP A 103 3.98 17.09 -8.50
N GLU A 104 4.57 18.28 -8.37
CA GLU A 104 5.92 18.45 -7.82
C GLU A 104 6.00 17.98 -6.35
N MET A 105 4.98 18.29 -5.55
CA MET A 105 4.90 17.82 -4.15
C MET A 105 4.65 16.31 -4.06
N LYS A 106 3.89 15.72 -5.00
CA LYS A 106 3.74 14.25 -5.05
C LYS A 106 5.07 13.55 -5.31
N VAL A 107 5.90 14.12 -6.18
CA VAL A 107 7.26 13.61 -6.44
C VAL A 107 8.09 13.70 -5.16
N GLN A 108 8.07 14.83 -4.45
CA GLN A 108 8.78 14.97 -3.19
C GLN A 108 8.30 13.95 -2.14
N VAL A 109 6.99 13.79 -1.95
CA VAL A 109 6.42 12.76 -1.05
C VAL A 109 6.92 11.37 -1.43
N SER A 110 6.92 11.02 -2.73
CA SER A 110 7.34 9.70 -3.21
C SER A 110 8.79 9.36 -2.88
N GLN A 111 9.67 10.38 -2.83
CA GLN A 111 11.08 10.22 -2.49
C GLN A 111 11.32 10.01 -0.99
N MET A 112 10.35 10.38 -0.14
CA MET A 112 10.43 10.23 1.31
C MET A 112 9.81 8.93 1.82
N LEU A 113 9.23 8.12 0.93
CA LEU A 113 8.60 6.88 1.33
C LEU A 113 9.63 5.81 1.68
N TYR A 114 9.29 5.07 2.72
CA TYR A 114 9.80 3.74 2.96
C TYR A 114 8.77 2.72 2.46
N GLY A 115 9.25 1.66 1.82
CA GLY A 115 8.39 0.64 1.22
C GLY A 115 9.04 -0.73 1.19
N PHE A 116 8.34 -1.68 0.58
CA PHE A 116 8.74 -3.07 0.50
C PHE A 116 8.57 -3.62 -0.91
N TYR A 117 9.52 -4.45 -1.32
CA TYR A 117 9.35 -5.38 -2.41
C TYR A 117 8.65 -6.64 -1.92
N ILE A 118 7.55 -7.00 -2.58
CA ILE A 118 6.86 -8.26 -2.33
C ILE A 118 6.99 -9.12 -3.58
N THR A 119 7.62 -10.29 -3.43
CA THR A 119 7.73 -11.28 -4.51
C THR A 119 6.85 -12.48 -4.14
N TYR A 120 6.01 -12.96 -5.05
CA TYR A 120 5.06 -14.02 -4.75
C TYR A 120 4.81 -14.93 -5.96
N ASP A 121 4.46 -16.20 -5.70
CA ASP A 121 3.96 -17.12 -6.72
C ASP A 121 2.46 -16.91 -6.95
N THR A 122 2.07 -16.54 -8.16
CA THR A 122 0.67 -16.34 -8.55
C THR A 122 -0.17 -17.62 -8.48
N ASP A 123 0.47 -18.80 -8.58
CA ASP A 123 -0.16 -20.11 -8.48
C ASP A 123 -0.25 -20.59 -7.01
N ASN A 124 0.66 -20.14 -6.14
CA ASN A 124 0.78 -20.54 -4.73
C ASN A 124 1.14 -19.34 -3.83
N TRP A 125 0.14 -18.56 -3.47
CA TRP A 125 0.29 -17.29 -2.75
C TRP A 125 1.02 -17.41 -1.40
N GLU A 126 0.99 -18.60 -0.80
CA GLU A 126 1.70 -18.93 0.43
C GLU A 126 3.23 -18.88 0.27
N ASP A 127 3.74 -18.96 -0.96
CA ASP A 127 5.15 -18.76 -1.31
C ASP A 127 5.37 -17.28 -1.70
N PHE A 128 5.73 -16.47 -0.70
CA PHE A 128 6.07 -15.07 -0.89
C PHE A 128 7.26 -14.64 -0.02
N SER A 129 7.96 -13.59 -0.46
CA SER A 129 9.00 -12.91 0.29
C SER A 129 8.72 -11.41 0.39
N VAL A 130 9.25 -10.79 1.46
CA VAL A 130 9.15 -9.36 1.72
C VAL A 130 10.56 -8.84 1.98
N GLU A 131 10.97 -7.83 1.21
CA GLU A 131 12.27 -7.17 1.34
C GLU A 131 12.05 -5.67 1.47
N PRO A 132 12.72 -4.96 2.39
CA PRO A 132 12.65 -3.51 2.43
C PRO A 132 13.26 -2.91 1.16
N ILE A 133 12.69 -1.79 0.69
CA ILE A 133 13.32 -1.01 -0.36
C ILE A 133 14.46 -0.22 0.29
N GLU A 134 15.70 -0.53 -0.11
CA GLU A 134 16.85 0.29 0.29
C GLU A 134 16.77 1.63 -0.46
N ASN A 135 16.78 2.72 0.30
CA ASN A 135 16.88 4.10 -0.20
C ASN A 135 18.34 4.56 -0.27
#